data_AF-B5HDJ9-F1
#
_entry.id   AF-B5HDJ9-F1
#
_cell.length_a   1.000
_cell.length_b   1.000
_cell.length_c   1.000
_cell.angle_alpha   90.00
_cell.angle_beta   90.00
_cell.angle_gamma   90.00
#
_symmetry.space_group_name_H-M   'P 1'
#
loop_
_entity.id
_entity.type
_entity.pdbx_description
1 polymer ?
#
loop_
_entity_poly.entity_id
_entity_poly.type
_entity_poly.pdbx_seq_one_letter_code
_entity_poly.pdbx_strand_id
1 'polypeptide(L)' 'MGLARLAELHGVATTFSPAKGVTVAVPDATVVAVLAALDIDASTPEAVRTALDRAERAAAGRLLPRTVVVWQGPGPEG' A
#
# COMPACT_ATOMS: atom_id res chain seq x y z
N MET A 1 -4.11 14.19 4.86
CA MET A 1 -4.94 12.97 4.94
C MET A 1 -4.96 12.10 3.66
N GLY A 2 -4.18 12.40 2.61
CA GLY A 2 -4.13 11.53 1.42
C GLY A 2 -2.96 10.53 1.40
N LEU A 3 -1.81 10.96 1.93
CA LEU A 3 -0.54 10.24 1.78
C LEU A 3 -0.49 8.93 2.58
N ALA A 4 -1.00 8.94 3.82
CA ALA A 4 -1.14 7.71 4.62
C ALA A 4 -2.08 6.68 3.96
N ARG A 5 -3.17 7.14 3.33
CA ARG A 5 -4.12 6.26 2.65
C ARG A 5 -3.52 5.62 1.40
N LEU A 6 -2.74 6.38 0.63
CA LEU A 6 -2.01 5.87 -0.53
C LEU A 6 -0.94 4.87 -0.10
N ALA A 7 -0.21 5.18 0.97
CA ALA A 7 0.80 4.29 1.54
C ALA A 7 0.19 2.93 1.95
N GLU A 8 -0.93 2.93 2.69
CA GLU A 8 -1.66 1.70 3.06
C GLU A 8 -2.05 0.86 1.82
N LEU A 9 -2.57 1.50 0.78
CA LEU A 9 -3.06 0.81 -0.42
C LEU A 9 -1.93 0.10 -1.18
N HIS A 10 -0.71 0.63 -1.09
CA HIS A 10 0.48 0.04 -1.70
C HIS A 10 1.33 -0.80 -0.74
N GLY A 11 0.88 -0.99 0.50
CA GLY A 11 1.60 -1.77 1.51
C GLY A 11 2.83 -1.06 2.09
N VAL A 12 2.91 0.26 1.96
CA VAL A 12 3.97 1.09 2.54
C VAL A 12 3.57 1.47 3.96
N ALA A 13 4.33 0.98 4.95
CA ALA A 13 4.11 1.34 6.34
C ALA A 13 4.59 2.78 6.63
N THR A 14 3.71 3.62 7.17
CA THR A 14 4.03 4.99 7.59
C THR A 14 4.61 5.07 9.00
N THR A 15 4.67 3.94 9.71
CA THR A 15 5.28 3.80 11.04
C THR A 15 5.99 2.46 11.14
N PHE A 16 7.12 2.41 11.84
CA PHE A 16 7.83 1.16 12.11
C PHE A 16 8.33 1.12 13.56
N SER A 17 8.56 -0.09 14.06
CA SER A 17 9.02 -0.32 15.42
C SER A 17 10.41 -0.98 15.41
N PRO A 18 11.51 -0.21 15.52
CA PRO A 18 12.86 -0.76 15.46
C PRO A 18 13.26 -1.54 16.71
N ALA A 19 12.60 -1.28 17.83
CA ALA A 19 12.82 -1.95 19.10
C ALA A 19 11.51 -2.03 19.87
N LYS A 20 11.41 -2.99 20.79
CA LYS A 20 10.21 -3.21 21.61
C LYS A 20 9.82 -1.92 22.34
N GLY A 21 8.62 -1.42 22.06
CA GLY A 21 8.06 -0.21 22.69
C GLY A 21 8.45 1.11 22.01
N VAL A 22 9.26 1.09 20.95
CA VAL A 22 9.60 2.29 20.17
C VAL A 22 8.82 2.26 18.87
N THR A 23 7.95 3.25 18.64
CA THR A 23 7.27 3.43 17.34
C THR A 23 7.74 4.73 16.73
N VAL A 24 8.26 4.68 15.51
CA VAL A 24 8.79 5.83 14.78
C VAL A 24 7.90 6.11 13.58
N ALA A 25 7.48 7.36 13.44
CA ALA A 25 6.81 7.84 12.24
C ALA A 25 7.83 8.03 11.11
N VAL A 26 7.50 7.54 9.93
CA VAL A 26 8.32 7.72 8.73
C VAL A 26 8.07 9.13 8.18
N PRO A 27 9.12 9.90 7.84
CA PRO A 27 8.94 11.22 7.24
C PRO A 27 8.18 11.14 5.91
N ASP A 28 7.30 12.11 5.65
CA ASP A 28 6.49 12.17 4.42
C ASP A 28 7.36 12.10 3.16
N ALA A 29 8.51 12.77 3.15
CA ALA A 29 9.46 12.73 2.02
C ALA A 29 9.98 11.31 1.72
N THR A 30 10.20 10.48 2.75
CA THR A 30 10.61 9.09 2.59
C THR A 30 9.46 8.26 2.00
N VAL A 31 8.24 8.48 2.46
CA VAL A 31 7.05 7.78 1.92
C VAL A 31 6.84 8.15 0.45
N VAL A 32 6.99 9.42 0.08
CA VAL A 32 6.93 9.86 -1.33
C VAL A 32 8.02 9.19 -2.16
N ALA A 33 9.25 9.10 -1.66
CA ALA A 33 10.35 8.45 -2.38
C ALA A 33 10.12 6.95 -2.59
N VAL A 34 9.58 6.25 -1.58
CA VAL A 34 9.23 4.82 -1.71
C VAL A 34 8.09 4.62 -2.69
N LEU A 35 7.05 5.46 -2.65
CA LEU A 35 5.95 5.42 -3.62
C LEU A 35 6.46 5.69 -5.04
N ALA A 36 7.37 6.65 -5.22
CA ALA A 36 8.00 6.92 -6.51
C ALA A 36 8.83 5.71 -7.00
N ALA A 37 9.51 4.99 -6.12
CA ALA A 37 10.21 3.75 -6.46
C ALA A 37 9.25 2.61 -6.88
N LEU A 38 7.99 2.67 -6.46
CA LEU A 38 6.90 1.80 -6.88
C LEU A 38 6.15 2.34 -8.13
N ASP A 39 6.72 3.35 -8.80
CA ASP A 39 6.16 4.03 -9.99
C ASP A 39 4.86 4.81 -9.71
N ILE A 40 4.69 5.30 -8.48
CA ILE A 40 3.51 6.06 -8.03
C ILE A 40 3.93 7.49 -7.68
N ASP A 41 3.38 8.47 -8.40
CA ASP A 41 3.60 9.87 -8.09
C ASP A 41 2.76 10.32 -6.89
N ALA A 42 3.46 10.63 -5.79
CA ALA A 42 2.89 11.19 -4.56
C ALA A 42 3.52 12.56 -4.21
N SER A 43 4.19 13.21 -5.17
CA SER A 43 4.92 14.46 -4.96
C SER A 43 4.03 15.65 -4.60
N THR A 44 2.74 15.60 -4.97
CA THR A 44 1.76 16.64 -4.70
C THR A 44 0.43 16.06 -4.22
N PRO A 45 -0.40 16.83 -3.49
CA PRO A 45 -1.74 16.40 -3.11
C PRO A 45 -2.64 16.02 -4.29
N GLU A 46 -2.53 16.71 -5.45
CA GLU A 46 -3.25 16.31 -6.66
C GLU A 46 -2.73 14.99 -7.26
N ALA A 47 -1.41 14.77 -7.25
CA ALA A 47 -0.82 13.50 -7.71
C ALA A 47 -1.29 12.32 -6.86
N VAL A 48 -1.34 12.49 -5.53
CA VAL A 48 -1.88 11.48 -4.60
C VAL A 48 -3.33 11.13 -4.93
N ARG A 49 -4.18 12.13 -5.18
CA ARG A 49 -5.59 11.89 -5.55
C ARG A 49 -5.71 11.16 -6.88
N THR A 50 -4.90 11.55 -7.87
CA THR A 50 -4.88 10.92 -9.19
C THR A 50 -4.42 9.46 -9.13
N ALA A 51 -3.40 9.18 -8.30
CA ALA A 51 -2.90 7.84 -8.05
C ALA A 51 -3.95 6.96 -7.37
N LEU A 52 -4.66 7.48 -6.36
CA LEU A 52 -5.78 6.80 -5.70
C LEU A 52 -6.90 6.46 -6.69
N ASP A 53 -7.37 7.45 -7.45
CA ASP A 53 -8.41 7.27 -8.48
C ASP A 53 -8.02 6.20 -9.50
N ARG A 54 -6.76 6.21 -9.95
CA ARG A 54 -6.23 5.21 -10.88
C ARG A 54 -6.23 3.82 -10.27
N ALA A 55 -5.79 3.68 -9.02
CA ALA A 55 -5.75 2.41 -8.32
C ALA A 55 -7.17 1.85 -8.09
N GLU A 56 -8.11 2.69 -7.68
CA GLU A 56 -9.52 2.32 -7.48
C GLU A 56 -10.18 1.88 -8.79
N ARG A 57 -9.99 2.62 -9.89
CA ARG A 57 -10.51 2.23 -11.21
C ARG A 57 -9.89 0.91 -11.69
N ALA A 58 -8.60 0.70 -11.45
CA ALA A 58 -7.90 -0.54 -11.80
C ALA A 58 -8.38 -1.74 -10.97
N ALA A 59 -8.87 -1.52 -9.75
CA ALA A 59 -9.50 -2.55 -8.93
C ALA A 59 -10.95 -2.81 -9.38
N ALA A 60 -11.73 -1.75 -9.63
CA ALA A 60 -13.12 -1.86 -10.05
C ALA A 60 -13.29 -2.52 -11.43
N GLY A 61 -12.33 -2.33 -12.34
CA GLY A 61 -12.34 -2.96 -13.66
C GLY A 61 -11.89 -4.42 -13.70
N ARG A 62 -11.46 -5.00 -12.58
CA ARG A 62 -10.96 -6.39 -12.54
C ARG A 62 -12.07 -7.37 -12.19
N LEU A 63 -12.36 -8.27 -13.12
CA LEU A 63 -13.23 -9.41 -12.91
C LEU A 63 -12.58 -10.52 -12.06
N LEU A 64 -11.24 -10.56 -12.03
CA LEU A 64 -10.48 -11.55 -11.28
C LEU A 64 -9.35 -10.87 -10.47
N PRO A 65 -9.04 -11.37 -9.27
CA PRO A 65 -7.87 -10.93 -8.50
C PRO A 65 -6.57 -11.20 -9.27
N ARG A 66 -5.55 -10.35 -9.07
CA ARG A 66 -4.28 -10.41 -9.83
C ARG A 66 -3.54 -11.74 -9.68
N THR A 67 -3.60 -12.33 -8.49
CA THR A 67 -2.98 -13.63 -8.18
C THR A 67 -3.73 -14.24 -7.02
N VAL A 68 -4.02 -15.54 -7.11
CA VAL A 68 -4.61 -16.33 -6.01
C VAL A 68 -3.60 -17.40 -5.65
N VAL A 69 -3.20 -17.43 -4.37
CA VAL A 69 -2.34 -18.48 -3.82
C VAL A 69 -3.19 -19.38 -2.96
N VAL A 70 -3.15 -20.68 -3.24
CA VAL A 70 -3.83 -21.71 -2.45
C VAL A 70 -2.80 -22.67 -1.88
N TRP A 71 -2.90 -22.98 -0.59
CA TRP A 71 -2.11 -24.04 0.02
C TRP A 71 -2.80 -25.37 -0.22
N GLN A 72 -2.06 -26.36 -0.72
CA GLN A 72 -2.55 -27.73 -0.89
C GLN A 72 -2.07 -28.57 0.30
N GLY A 73 -3.01 -29.04 1.11
CA GLY A 73 -2.81 -29.90 2.29
C GLY A 73 -4.16 -30.40 2.79
N PRO A 74 -4.21 -31.46 3.63
CA PRO A 74 -5.48 -31.99 4.12
C PRO A 74 -6.25 -30.85 4.80
N GLY A 75 -7.52 -30.68 4.44
CA GLY A 75 -8.41 -29.71 5.07
C GLY A 75 -8.46 -29.92 6.59
N PRO A 76 -8.97 -28.94 7.36
CA PRO A 76 -9.04 -29.06 8.80
C PRO A 76 -9.71 -30.38 9.16
N GLU A 77 -8.92 -31.25 9.78
CA GLU A 77 -9.40 -32.47 10.42
C GLU A 77 -10.38 -32.00 11.49
N GLY A 78 -11.66 -32.31 11.27
CA GLY A 78 -12.79 -31.90 12.11
C GLY A 78 -12.80 -32.59 13.46
#